data_AF-A0A6P7FY82-F1
#
_entry.id   AF-A0A6P7FY82-F1
#
_cell.length_a   1.000
_cell.length_b   1.000
_cell.length_c   1.000
_cell.angle_alpha   90.00
_cell.angle_beta   90.00
_cell.angle_gamma   90.00
#
_symmetry.space_group_name_H-M   'P 1'
#
loop_
_entity.id
_entity.type
_entity.pdbx_description
1 polymer ?
#
loop_
_entity_poly.entity_id
_entity_poly.type
_entity_poly.pdbx_seq_one_letter_code
_entity_poly.pdbx_strand_id
1 'polypeptide(L)'
;MNEGILKIQEKCLGLSSNPMSPMREMSQITCKKFEDAEDCIMETLSNHCSQNITDVVVSVIKILKTNACSYAPKHRSRRSLHRVVRQLAMSDKMDRIEEHLKTKCIKNGLDSKKLEDSVTKMKSCIKEKPLFLTPKHIYIKHVDGCTKEVIKTLKACLPEKYKYLPQLIFDVFDSMISFMYDDFILISSELTPCLPKLKSEESTTEYNECNRKVTDIVEDELVESKEKFCERYIHLNECFIAQVKKQCAPSAELTKFEKDYMNAVKKPCE
;
A
#
# COMPACT_ATOMS: atom_id res chain seq x y z
N MET A 1 -8.23 42.07 2.94
CA MET A 1 -7.95 40.80 3.64
C MET A 1 -7.34 41.18 4.98
N ASN A 2 -7.97 40.83 6.10
CA ASN A 2 -7.65 41.36 7.43
C ASN A 2 -6.22 41.02 7.86
N GLU A 3 -5.45 42.03 8.24
CA GLU A 3 -4.06 41.95 8.73
C GLU A 3 -3.91 40.97 9.92
N GLY A 4 -4.98 40.79 10.71
CA GLY A 4 -5.04 39.81 11.79
C GLY A 4 -5.02 38.34 11.33
N ILE A 5 -5.60 38.02 10.17
CA ILE A 5 -5.63 36.64 9.64
C ILE A 5 -4.23 36.23 9.18
N LEU A 6 -3.50 37.15 8.53
CA LEU A 6 -2.12 36.93 8.11
C LEU A 6 -1.18 36.71 9.30
N LYS A 7 -1.35 37.48 10.38
CA LYS A 7 -0.56 37.31 11.62
C LYS A 7 -0.82 35.94 12.29
N ILE A 8 -2.05 35.44 12.26
CA ILE A 8 -2.36 34.10 12.80
C ILE A 8 -1.76 33.00 11.92
N GLN A 9 -1.82 33.13 10.59
CA GLN A 9 -1.24 32.17 9.65
C GLN A 9 0.29 32.08 9.78
N GLU A 10 0.97 33.22 9.87
CA GLU A 10 2.42 33.25 10.04
C GLU A 10 2.85 32.78 11.44
N LYS A 11 2.18 33.24 12.50
CA LYS A 11 2.59 32.98 13.88
C LYS A 11 2.22 31.58 14.38
N CYS A 12 1.02 31.10 14.05
CA CYS A 12 0.51 29.84 14.60
C CYS A 12 0.63 28.65 13.64
N LEU A 13 0.64 28.89 12.32
CA LEU A 13 0.71 27.82 11.32
C LEU A 13 2.09 27.75 10.63
N GLY A 14 2.97 28.72 10.87
CA GLY A 14 4.30 28.79 10.26
C GLY A 14 4.27 28.96 8.74
N LEU A 15 3.13 29.40 8.18
CA LEU A 15 2.95 29.57 6.75
C LEU A 15 3.55 30.91 6.32
N SER A 16 4.66 30.87 5.57
CA SER A 16 5.26 32.06 4.97
C SER A 16 4.30 32.68 3.95
N SER A 17 4.17 34.00 3.96
CA SER A 17 3.32 34.79 3.05
C SER A 17 3.76 34.77 1.57
N ASN A 18 4.70 33.90 1.20
CA ASN A 18 5.16 33.74 -0.18
C ASN A 18 4.19 32.87 -1.02
N PRO A 19 3.58 33.39 -2.10
CA PRO A 19 2.48 32.72 -2.81
C PRO A 19 2.90 31.53 -3.72
N MET A 20 4.10 30.96 -3.56
CA MET A 20 4.60 29.85 -4.37
C MET A 20 5.07 28.65 -3.53
N SER A 21 4.23 28.08 -2.67
CA SER A 21 4.23 26.62 -2.35
C SER A 21 3.15 26.19 -1.33
N PRO A 22 1.83 26.21 -1.62
CA PRO A 22 0.85 25.79 -0.61
C PRO A 22 0.66 24.26 -0.52
N MET A 23 0.97 23.50 -1.58
CA MET A 23 0.54 22.09 -1.64
C MET A 23 1.52 21.07 -1.03
N ARG A 24 2.77 21.45 -0.69
CA ARG A 24 3.76 20.48 -0.15
C ARG A 24 3.82 20.41 1.38
N GLU A 25 3.39 21.44 2.11
CA GLU A 25 3.50 21.45 3.58
C GLU A 25 2.24 20.94 4.29
N MET A 26 1.06 20.98 3.66
CA MET A 26 -0.19 20.50 4.26
C MET A 26 -0.21 18.99 4.55
N SER A 27 0.63 18.18 3.89
CA SER A 27 0.62 16.72 4.04
C SER A 27 1.40 16.18 5.25
N GLN A 28 2.02 17.04 6.07
CA GLN A 28 2.78 16.63 7.26
C GLN A 28 2.29 17.26 8.57
N ILE A 29 1.03 17.70 8.62
CA ILE A 29 0.45 18.18 9.87
C ILE A 29 0.04 16.97 10.71
N THR A 30 0.89 16.60 11.67
CA THR A 30 0.53 15.62 12.71
C THR A 30 -0.54 16.23 13.63
N CYS A 31 -1.43 15.43 14.23
CA CYS A 31 -2.45 15.95 15.15
C CYS A 31 -1.86 16.80 16.29
N LYS A 32 -0.60 16.54 16.68
CA LYS A 32 0.15 17.35 17.63
C LYS A 32 0.38 18.80 17.15
N LYS A 33 0.70 18.99 15.86
CA LYS A 33 0.82 20.35 15.28
C LYS A 33 -0.52 21.09 15.22
N PHE A 34 -1.64 20.37 15.16
CA PHE A 34 -2.97 20.98 15.28
C PHE A 34 -3.30 21.39 16.71
N GLU A 35 -2.86 20.62 17.71
CA GLU A 35 -2.99 20.98 19.13
C GLU A 35 -2.13 22.22 19.44
N ASP A 36 -0.87 22.24 19.00
CA ASP A 36 0.02 23.41 19.18
C ASP A 36 -0.53 24.67 18.46
N ALA A 37 -1.14 24.50 17.28
CA ALA A 37 -1.79 25.59 16.54
C ALA A 37 -3.11 26.03 17.18
N GLU A 38 -3.90 25.10 17.73
CA GLU A 38 -5.13 25.35 18.48
C GLU A 38 -4.82 26.20 19.72
N ASP A 39 -3.82 25.80 20.51
CA ASP A 39 -3.38 26.55 21.69
C ASP A 39 -2.89 27.96 21.31
N CYS A 40 -2.09 28.09 20.23
CA CYS A 40 -1.61 29.38 19.75
C CYS A 40 -2.75 30.31 19.26
N ILE A 41 -3.73 29.77 18.54
CA ILE A 41 -4.89 30.51 18.05
C ILE A 41 -5.76 30.95 19.23
N MET A 42 -5.99 30.06 20.19
CA MET A 42 -6.77 30.35 21.39
C MET A 42 -6.11 31.41 22.28
N GLU A 43 -4.79 31.33 22.48
CA GLU A 43 -4.02 32.34 23.21
C GLU A 43 -4.07 33.69 22.49
N THR A 44 -3.90 33.70 21.16
CA THR A 44 -3.94 34.93 20.37
C THR A 44 -5.33 35.59 20.37
N LEU A 45 -6.40 34.80 20.32
CA LEU A 45 -7.78 35.31 20.35
C LEU A 45 -8.21 35.75 21.74
N SER A 46 -7.84 35.02 22.79
CA SER A 46 -8.10 35.42 24.18
C SER A 46 -7.47 36.78 24.51
N ASN A 47 -6.31 37.06 23.93
CA ASN A 47 -5.60 38.32 24.12
C ASN A 47 -6.18 39.49 23.29
N HIS A 48 -6.96 39.24 22.23
CA HIS A 48 -7.32 40.27 21.22
C HIS A 48 -8.80 40.36 20.86
N CYS A 49 -9.68 39.47 21.36
CA CYS A 49 -11.09 39.42 20.97
C CYS A 49 -12.03 39.21 22.18
N SER A 50 -13.28 39.65 22.05
CA SER A 50 -14.35 39.43 23.04
C SER A 50 -14.88 37.98 23.00
N GLN A 51 -15.34 37.48 24.16
CA GLN A 51 -15.66 36.06 24.43
C GLN A 51 -16.51 35.36 23.36
N ASN A 52 -17.41 36.07 22.66
CA ASN A 52 -18.30 35.50 21.65
C ASN A 52 -17.60 34.98 20.37
N ILE A 53 -16.40 35.49 20.03
CA ILE A 53 -15.64 35.03 18.85
C ILE A 53 -14.90 33.72 19.15
N THR A 54 -14.48 33.54 20.40
CA THR A 54 -13.74 32.37 20.87
C THR A 54 -14.54 31.08 20.66
N ASP A 55 -15.84 31.08 20.94
CA ASP A 55 -16.70 29.90 20.81
C ASP A 55 -16.89 29.44 19.35
N VAL A 56 -16.97 30.40 18.41
CA VAL A 56 -17.08 30.11 16.97
C VAL A 56 -15.77 29.52 16.45
N VAL A 57 -14.63 30.07 16.87
CA VAL A 57 -13.32 29.57 16.45
C VAL A 57 -13.02 28.20 17.03
N VAL A 58 -13.33 27.96 18.32
CA VAL A 58 -13.26 26.63 18.95
C VAL A 58 -14.08 25.61 18.16
N SER A 59 -15.29 25.99 17.73
CA SER A 59 -16.17 25.10 16.97
C SER A 59 -15.59 24.76 15.58
N VAL A 60 -15.03 25.75 14.88
CA VAL A 60 -14.36 25.53 13.58
C VAL A 60 -13.10 24.69 13.73
N ILE A 61 -12.26 24.95 14.74
CA ILE A 61 -11.08 24.14 15.05
C ILE A 61 -11.49 22.70 15.38
N LYS A 62 -12.55 22.51 16.17
CA LYS A 62 -13.07 21.18 16.50
C LYS A 62 -13.56 20.42 15.26
N ILE A 63 -14.22 21.09 14.32
CA ILE A 63 -14.63 20.50 13.03
C ILE A 63 -13.41 20.16 12.18
N LEU A 64 -12.43 21.06 12.07
CA LEU A 64 -11.20 20.83 11.31
C LEU A 64 -10.36 19.70 11.93
N LYS A 65 -10.25 19.63 13.26
CA LYS A 65 -9.58 18.55 14.01
C LYS A 65 -10.33 17.24 13.84
N THR A 66 -11.66 17.25 13.91
CA THR A 66 -12.47 16.06 13.64
C THR A 66 -12.26 15.59 12.21
N ASN A 67 -12.23 16.48 11.21
CA ASN A 67 -12.00 16.10 9.81
C ASN A 67 -10.54 15.73 9.50
N ALA A 68 -9.54 16.38 10.10
CA ALA A 68 -8.13 16.07 9.85
C ALA A 68 -7.67 14.82 10.62
N CYS A 69 -8.12 14.64 11.87
CA CYS A 69 -7.73 13.53 12.73
C CYS A 69 -8.67 12.32 12.67
N SER A 70 -9.90 12.42 12.13
CA SER A 70 -10.69 11.23 11.76
C SER A 70 -10.15 10.55 10.50
N TYR A 71 -9.50 11.31 9.61
CA TYR A 71 -8.81 10.79 8.43
C TYR A 71 -7.35 10.41 8.69
N ALA A 72 -6.74 10.88 9.79
CA ALA A 72 -5.44 10.38 10.23
C ALA A 72 -5.59 8.91 10.67
N PRO A 73 -5.01 7.93 9.97
CA PRO A 73 -5.15 6.53 10.35
C PRO A 73 -4.51 6.38 11.72
N LYS A 74 -5.32 6.11 12.76
CA LYS A 74 -4.86 5.84 14.12
C LYS A 74 -3.69 4.86 14.01
N HIS A 75 -2.53 5.16 14.59
CA HIS A 75 -1.29 4.36 14.47
C HIS A 75 -1.47 2.84 14.70
N ARG A 76 -2.50 2.42 15.47
CA ARG A 76 -2.90 1.00 15.61
C ARG A 76 -3.41 0.36 14.30
N SER A 77 -4.23 1.08 13.52
CA SER A 77 -4.72 0.63 12.19
C SER A 77 -3.57 0.40 11.21
N ARG A 78 -2.47 1.15 11.35
CA ARG A 78 -1.33 1.08 10.43
C ARG A 78 -0.51 -0.20 10.59
N ARG A 79 -0.30 -0.66 11.83
CA ARG A 79 0.38 -1.96 12.08
C ARG A 79 -0.50 -3.13 11.67
N SER A 80 -1.80 -3.08 11.92
CA SER A 80 -2.73 -4.13 11.46
C SER A 80 -2.82 -4.14 9.94
N LEU A 81 -2.92 -2.98 9.30
CA LEU A 81 -2.96 -2.87 7.84
C LEU A 81 -1.65 -3.35 7.20
N HIS A 82 -0.48 -3.00 7.74
CA HIS A 82 0.78 -3.52 7.22
C HIS A 82 0.85 -5.06 7.31
N ARG A 83 0.17 -5.66 8.29
CA ARG A 83 0.02 -7.13 8.36
C ARG A 83 -0.96 -7.65 7.30
N VAL A 84 -2.08 -6.96 7.04
CA VAL A 84 -3.02 -7.29 5.96
C VAL A 84 -2.31 -7.22 4.61
N VAL A 85 -1.63 -6.12 4.31
CA VAL A 85 -0.86 -5.90 3.08
C VAL A 85 0.16 -7.01 2.87
N ARG A 86 0.91 -7.39 3.91
CA ARG A 86 1.89 -8.48 3.80
C ARG A 86 1.25 -9.81 3.45
N GLN A 87 0.04 -10.08 3.96
CA GLN A 87 -0.71 -11.29 3.64
C GLN A 87 -1.31 -11.26 2.23
N LEU A 88 -1.88 -10.11 1.82
CA LEU A 88 -2.43 -9.92 0.47
C LEU A 88 -1.33 -9.92 -0.61
N ALA A 89 -0.12 -9.47 -0.27
CA ALA A 89 1.01 -9.33 -1.20
C ALA A 89 1.80 -10.64 -1.42
N MET A 90 1.35 -11.78 -0.87
CA MET A 90 1.95 -13.10 -1.12
C MET A 90 3.46 -13.16 -0.88
N SER A 91 3.97 -12.48 0.16
CA SER A 91 5.41 -12.20 0.31
C SER A 91 6.29 -13.44 0.17
N ASP A 92 5.91 -14.53 0.80
CA ASP A 92 6.75 -15.72 0.90
C ASP A 92 6.84 -16.47 -0.46
N LYS A 93 5.77 -16.41 -1.27
CA LYS A 93 5.77 -16.97 -2.63
C LYS A 93 6.57 -16.08 -3.59
N MET A 94 6.49 -14.76 -3.42
CA MET A 94 7.26 -13.81 -4.22
C MET A 94 8.76 -13.89 -3.94
N ASP A 95 9.15 -14.10 -2.68
CA ASP A 95 10.56 -14.32 -2.31
C ASP A 95 11.12 -15.59 -2.99
N ARG A 96 10.35 -16.69 -3.04
CA ARG A 96 10.73 -17.91 -3.78
C ARG A 96 10.84 -17.67 -5.29
N ILE A 97 9.93 -16.90 -5.89
CA ILE A 97 10.01 -16.56 -7.33
C ILE A 97 11.25 -15.72 -7.60
N GLU A 98 11.54 -14.73 -6.75
CA GLU A 98 12.75 -13.91 -6.84
C GLU A 98 14.01 -14.78 -6.79
N GLU A 99 14.08 -15.73 -5.85
CA GLU A 99 15.21 -16.67 -5.72
C GLU A 99 15.39 -17.52 -6.97
N HIS A 100 14.32 -18.13 -7.49
CA HIS A 100 14.38 -18.94 -8.71
C HIS A 100 14.84 -18.13 -9.93
N LEU A 101 14.37 -16.89 -10.09
CA LEU A 101 14.82 -16.00 -11.16
C LEU A 101 16.31 -15.70 -11.03
N LYS A 102 16.79 -15.41 -9.82
CA LYS A 102 18.21 -15.20 -9.54
C LYS A 102 19.05 -16.42 -9.88
N THR A 103 18.67 -17.59 -9.39
CA THR A 103 19.39 -18.85 -9.64
C THR A 103 19.47 -19.16 -11.13
N LYS A 104 18.39 -18.96 -11.90
CA LYS A 104 18.40 -19.18 -13.36
C LYS A 104 19.32 -18.20 -14.08
N CYS A 105 19.33 -16.93 -13.68
CA CYS A 105 20.22 -15.93 -14.25
C CYS A 105 21.71 -16.19 -13.95
N ILE A 106 22.03 -16.61 -12.72
CA ILE A 106 23.40 -16.99 -12.33
C ILE A 106 23.86 -18.21 -13.14
N LYS A 107 23.00 -19.22 -13.30
CA LYS A 107 23.29 -20.40 -14.15
C LYS A 107 23.52 -20.04 -15.62
N ASN A 108 22.97 -18.91 -16.08
CA ASN A 108 23.16 -18.39 -17.45
C ASN A 108 24.34 -17.41 -17.57
N GLY A 109 25.25 -17.36 -16.58
CA GLY A 109 26.50 -16.61 -16.67
C GLY A 109 26.42 -15.15 -16.22
N LEU A 110 25.32 -14.72 -15.58
CA LEU A 110 25.29 -13.41 -14.92
C LEU A 110 26.05 -13.46 -13.59
N ASP A 111 26.83 -12.43 -13.30
CA ASP A 111 27.48 -12.25 -12.00
C ASP A 111 26.44 -12.16 -10.86
N SER A 112 26.50 -13.10 -9.92
CA SER A 112 25.63 -13.18 -8.74
C SER A 112 25.64 -11.87 -7.95
N LYS A 113 26.83 -11.29 -7.74
CA LYS A 113 26.98 -10.08 -6.94
C LYS A 113 26.27 -8.90 -7.59
N LYS A 114 26.45 -8.73 -8.90
CA LYS A 114 25.78 -7.67 -9.67
C LYS A 114 24.25 -7.78 -9.61
N LEU A 115 23.72 -9.01 -9.67
CA LEU A 115 22.28 -9.24 -9.57
C LEU A 115 21.75 -8.97 -8.16
N GLU A 116 22.46 -9.44 -7.14
CA GLU A 116 22.13 -9.19 -5.73
C GLU A 116 22.15 -7.69 -5.40
N ASP A 117 23.17 -6.97 -5.84
CA ASP A 117 23.30 -5.52 -5.67
C ASP A 117 22.12 -4.79 -6.35
N SER A 118 21.75 -5.21 -7.56
CA SER A 118 20.64 -4.62 -8.30
C SER A 118 19.30 -4.82 -7.58
N VAL A 119 19.04 -6.03 -7.09
CA VAL A 119 17.82 -6.35 -6.33
C VAL A 119 17.80 -5.63 -4.99
N THR A 120 18.94 -5.56 -4.29
CA THR A 120 19.06 -4.83 -3.03
C THR A 120 18.81 -3.33 -3.24
N LYS A 121 19.39 -2.74 -4.29
CA LYS A 121 19.14 -1.35 -4.67
C LYS A 121 17.68 -1.08 -4.97
N MET A 122 17.01 -1.97 -5.72
CA MET A 122 15.57 -1.88 -5.97
C MET A 122 14.76 -1.91 -4.67
N LYS A 123 15.02 -2.88 -3.77
CA LYS A 123 14.34 -3.00 -2.48
C LYS A 123 14.53 -1.75 -1.61
N SER A 124 15.75 -1.20 -1.57
CA SER A 124 16.04 0.04 -0.86
C SER A 124 15.33 1.24 -1.47
N CYS A 125 15.35 1.37 -2.80
CA CYS A 125 14.65 2.43 -3.54
C CYS A 125 13.14 2.41 -3.23
N ILE A 126 12.47 1.25 -3.30
CA ILE A 126 11.04 1.14 -3.00
C ILE A 126 10.72 1.62 -1.57
N LYS A 127 11.61 1.39 -0.61
CA LYS A 127 11.43 1.79 0.81
C LYS A 127 11.58 3.30 1.05
N GLU A 128 12.18 4.05 0.13
CA GLU A 128 12.34 5.51 0.27
C GLU A 128 11.02 6.25 0.37
N LYS A 129 9.97 5.72 -0.28
CA LYS A 129 8.61 6.26 -0.19
C LYS A 129 7.72 5.31 0.62
N PRO A 130 7.07 5.79 1.68
CA PRO A 130 6.16 4.96 2.45
C PRO A 130 4.83 4.74 1.70
N LEU A 131 4.41 3.47 1.60
CA LEU A 131 3.08 3.06 1.11
C LEU A 131 1.97 3.71 1.98
N PHE A 132 0.90 4.16 1.34
CA PHE A 132 -0.25 4.91 1.90
C PHE A 132 0.03 6.31 2.46
N LEU A 133 1.29 6.68 2.71
CA LEU A 133 1.65 8.07 3.03
C LEU A 133 1.99 8.88 1.78
N THR A 134 2.45 8.19 0.75
CA THR A 134 2.72 8.79 -0.55
C THR A 134 1.44 8.74 -1.39
N PRO A 135 1.04 9.82 -2.09
CA PRO A 135 -0.09 9.76 -3.01
C PRO A 135 0.06 8.65 -4.04
N LYS A 136 -1.02 7.92 -4.35
CA LYS A 136 -1.05 6.73 -5.22
C LYS A 136 -0.19 6.89 -6.49
N HIS A 137 -0.48 7.93 -7.29
CA HIS A 137 0.23 8.18 -8.56
C HIS A 137 1.73 8.45 -8.38
N ILE A 138 2.13 9.07 -7.26
CA ILE A 138 3.54 9.31 -6.94
C ILE A 138 4.21 8.01 -6.52
N TYR A 139 3.53 7.19 -5.71
CA TYR A 139 4.06 5.91 -5.24
C TYR A 139 4.26 4.93 -6.40
N ILE A 140 3.25 4.76 -7.26
CA ILE A 140 3.33 3.91 -8.45
C ILE A 140 4.50 4.33 -9.35
N LYS A 141 4.59 5.63 -9.68
CA LYS A 141 5.68 6.15 -10.51
C LYS A 141 7.07 5.93 -9.88
N HIS A 142 7.15 5.99 -8.54
CA HIS A 142 8.39 5.70 -7.81
C HIS A 142 8.78 4.22 -7.91
N VAL A 143 7.82 3.32 -7.70
CA VAL A 143 8.03 1.87 -7.82
C VAL A 143 8.42 1.47 -9.26
N ASP A 144 7.79 2.06 -10.28
CA ASP A 144 8.20 1.93 -11.69
C ASP A 144 9.66 2.36 -11.89
N GLY A 145 10.05 3.52 -11.37
CA GLY A 145 11.43 4.00 -11.44
C GLY A 145 12.43 3.04 -10.77
N CYS A 146 12.09 2.47 -9.62
CA CYS A 146 12.96 1.58 -8.84
C CYS A 146 13.20 0.22 -9.50
N THR A 147 12.29 -0.25 -10.35
CA THR A 147 12.26 -1.64 -10.85
C THR A 147 12.81 -1.80 -12.27
N LYS A 148 12.84 -0.74 -13.07
CA LYS A 148 13.28 -0.74 -14.49
C LYS A 148 14.59 -1.49 -14.75
N GLU A 149 15.64 -1.16 -14.00
CA GLU A 149 16.96 -1.77 -14.20
C GLU A 149 16.99 -3.26 -13.81
N VAL A 150 16.27 -3.65 -12.75
CA VAL A 150 16.17 -5.06 -12.35
C VAL A 150 15.37 -5.86 -13.37
N ILE A 151 14.25 -5.34 -13.87
CA ILE A 151 13.46 -5.99 -14.92
C ILE A 151 14.31 -6.18 -16.18
N LYS A 152 15.04 -5.15 -16.60
CA LYS A 152 15.94 -5.21 -17.76
C LYS A 152 17.03 -6.25 -17.57
N THR A 153 17.66 -6.27 -16.39
CA THR A 153 18.73 -7.22 -16.05
C THR A 153 18.21 -8.65 -16.07
N LEU A 154 17.09 -8.92 -15.40
CA LEU A 154 16.44 -10.23 -15.37
C LEU A 154 16.05 -10.70 -16.78
N LYS A 155 15.41 -9.84 -17.58
CA LYS A 155 15.05 -10.18 -18.97
C LYS A 155 16.26 -10.51 -19.84
N ALA A 156 17.41 -9.87 -19.60
CA ALA A 156 18.62 -10.12 -20.37
C ALA A 156 19.28 -11.47 -20.05
N CYS A 157 19.19 -11.95 -18.80
CA CYS A 157 19.80 -13.21 -18.37
C CYS A 157 18.86 -14.42 -18.42
N LEU A 158 17.55 -14.21 -18.41
CA LEU A 158 16.59 -15.30 -18.45
C LEU A 158 16.48 -15.93 -19.85
N PRO A 159 16.28 -17.26 -19.93
CA PRO A 159 15.87 -17.94 -21.16
C PRO A 159 14.59 -17.32 -21.74
N GLU A 160 14.41 -17.38 -23.06
CA GLU A 160 13.30 -16.74 -23.77
C GLU A 160 11.93 -17.05 -23.15
N LYS A 161 11.68 -18.34 -22.84
CA LYS A 161 10.45 -18.81 -22.19
C LYS A 161 10.13 -18.18 -20.82
N TYR A 162 11.10 -17.54 -20.16
CA TYR A 162 10.91 -16.91 -18.85
C TYR A 162 11.01 -15.38 -18.89
N LYS A 163 11.29 -14.76 -20.04
CA LYS A 163 11.44 -13.30 -20.15
C LYS A 163 10.16 -12.52 -19.86
N TYR A 164 9.00 -13.18 -19.90
CA TYR A 164 7.72 -12.56 -19.52
C TYR A 164 7.61 -12.32 -18.00
N LEU A 165 8.24 -13.18 -17.17
CA LEU A 165 8.05 -13.19 -15.72
C LEU A 165 8.42 -11.89 -15.01
N PRO A 166 9.59 -11.26 -15.27
CA PRO A 166 9.96 -10.04 -14.56
C PRO A 166 8.97 -8.90 -14.76
N GLN A 167 8.37 -8.79 -15.96
CA GLN A 167 7.34 -7.78 -16.22
C GLN A 167 6.04 -8.16 -15.54
N LEU A 168 5.60 -9.41 -15.69
CA LEU A 168 4.34 -9.88 -15.12
C LEU A 168 4.29 -9.71 -13.60
N ILE A 169 5.39 -10.01 -12.89
CA ILE A 169 5.50 -9.82 -11.44
C ILE A 169 5.30 -8.33 -11.08
N PHE A 170 5.91 -7.43 -11.85
CA PHE A 170 5.75 -5.99 -11.66
C PHE A 170 4.31 -5.54 -11.91
N ASP A 171 3.68 -6.01 -12.99
CA ASP A 171 2.30 -5.68 -13.32
C ASP A 171 1.33 -6.17 -12.23
N VAL A 172 1.60 -7.35 -11.65
CA VAL A 172 0.90 -7.86 -10.45
C VAL A 172 1.08 -6.91 -9.26
N PHE A 173 2.30 -6.48 -8.95
CA PHE A 173 2.53 -5.54 -7.85
C PHE A 173 1.84 -4.20 -8.08
N ASP A 174 1.90 -3.63 -9.28
CA ASP A 174 1.25 -2.36 -9.60
C ASP A 174 -0.29 -2.45 -9.47
N SER A 175 -0.87 -3.53 -9.98
CA SER A 175 -2.31 -3.78 -9.87
C SER A 175 -2.74 -3.93 -8.41
N MET A 176 -1.99 -4.71 -7.61
CA MET A 176 -2.28 -4.90 -6.19
C MET A 176 -2.06 -3.61 -5.37
N ILE A 177 -1.02 -2.82 -5.67
CA ILE A 177 -0.81 -1.51 -5.05
C ILE A 177 -2.00 -0.60 -5.38
N SER A 178 -2.41 -0.57 -6.64
CA SER A 178 -3.54 0.26 -7.06
C SER A 178 -4.81 -0.08 -6.31
N PHE A 179 -5.13 -1.37 -6.24
CA PHE A 179 -6.23 -1.90 -5.43
C PHE A 179 -6.14 -1.50 -3.96
N MET A 180 -4.98 -1.68 -3.33
CA MET A 180 -4.80 -1.33 -1.92
C MET A 180 -5.00 0.16 -1.63
N TYR A 181 -4.65 1.04 -2.57
CA TYR A 181 -4.92 2.48 -2.45
C TYR A 181 -6.40 2.80 -2.61
N ASP A 182 -7.07 2.19 -3.58
CA ASP A 182 -8.47 2.46 -3.90
C ASP A 182 -9.40 1.93 -2.79
N ASP A 183 -9.06 0.78 -2.21
CA ASP A 183 -9.86 0.08 -1.20
C ASP A 183 -9.27 0.17 0.22
N PHE A 184 -8.37 1.13 0.47
CA PHE A 184 -7.69 1.29 1.76
C PHE A 184 -8.66 1.28 2.96
N ILE A 185 -9.73 2.08 2.88
CA ILE A 185 -10.71 2.22 3.97
C ILE A 185 -11.40 0.88 4.21
N LEU A 186 -11.86 0.24 3.13
CA LEU A 186 -12.57 -1.04 3.16
C LEU A 186 -11.68 -2.14 3.77
N ILE A 187 -10.45 -2.28 3.29
CA ILE A 187 -9.48 -3.24 3.83
C ILE A 187 -9.24 -2.99 5.33
N SER A 188 -9.18 -1.73 5.74
CA SER A 188 -8.96 -1.37 7.14
C SER A 188 -10.18 -1.66 8.04
N SER A 189 -11.41 -1.53 7.52
CA SER A 189 -12.64 -1.71 8.31
C SER A 189 -13.17 -3.14 8.31
N GLU A 190 -13.18 -3.82 7.16
CA GLU A 190 -13.83 -5.14 6.99
C GLU A 190 -12.86 -6.30 7.20
N LEU A 191 -11.69 -6.25 6.56
CA LEU A 191 -10.73 -7.35 6.63
C LEU A 191 -9.99 -7.38 7.96
N THR A 192 -9.64 -6.22 8.52
CA THR A 192 -8.83 -6.16 9.75
C THR A 192 -9.49 -6.89 10.93
N PRO A 193 -10.79 -6.72 11.21
CA PRO A 193 -11.49 -7.50 12.24
C PRO A 193 -11.57 -9.00 11.92
N CYS A 194 -11.61 -9.37 10.63
CA CYS A 194 -11.68 -10.76 10.18
C CYS A 194 -10.32 -11.50 10.23
N LEU A 195 -9.21 -10.77 10.20
CA LEU A 195 -7.86 -11.35 10.16
C LEU A 195 -7.58 -12.48 11.17
N PRO A 196 -8.03 -12.42 12.44
CA PRO A 196 -7.78 -13.51 13.38
C PRO A 196 -8.41 -14.83 12.93
N LYS A 197 -9.60 -14.80 12.30
CA LYS A 197 -10.27 -15.99 11.77
C LYS A 197 -9.58 -16.53 10.53
N LEU A 198 -9.15 -15.63 9.63
CA LEU A 198 -8.34 -16.00 8.46
C LEU A 198 -6.97 -16.59 8.83
N LYS A 199 -6.49 -16.33 10.04
CA LYS A 199 -5.24 -16.88 10.59
C LYS A 199 -5.46 -18.10 11.49
N SER A 200 -6.71 -18.57 11.65
CA SER A 200 -6.95 -19.78 12.41
C SER A 200 -6.26 -20.96 11.72
N GLU A 201 -5.89 -21.96 12.52
CA GLU A 201 -5.29 -23.20 11.98
C GLU A 201 -6.23 -23.87 10.98
N GLU A 202 -7.54 -23.86 11.27
CA GLU A 202 -8.59 -24.36 10.38
C GLU A 202 -8.58 -23.62 9.03
N SER A 203 -8.68 -22.29 9.03
CA SER A 203 -8.70 -21.51 7.78
C SER A 203 -7.39 -21.63 6.99
N THR A 204 -6.26 -21.71 7.70
CA THR A 204 -4.94 -21.93 7.08
C THR A 204 -4.86 -23.32 6.43
N THR A 205 -5.39 -24.35 7.10
CA THR A 205 -5.41 -25.73 6.58
C THR A 205 -6.27 -25.80 5.32
N GLU A 206 -7.47 -25.25 5.35
CA GLU A 206 -8.37 -25.24 4.19
C GLU A 206 -7.82 -24.42 3.03
N TYR A 207 -7.18 -23.28 3.31
CA TYR A 207 -6.48 -22.50 2.29
C TYR A 207 -5.37 -23.34 1.65
N ASN A 208 -4.56 -24.04 2.47
CA ASN A 208 -3.49 -24.89 1.98
C ASN A 208 -4.01 -26.10 1.19
N GLU A 209 -5.14 -26.69 1.58
CA GLU A 209 -5.80 -27.75 0.82
C GLU A 209 -6.35 -27.26 -0.51
N CYS A 210 -6.95 -26.07 -0.54
CA CYS A 210 -7.37 -25.42 -1.78
C CYS A 210 -6.16 -25.16 -2.69
N ASN A 211 -5.06 -24.67 -2.11
CA ASN A 211 -3.84 -24.41 -2.84
C ASN A 211 -3.19 -25.69 -3.38
N ARG A 212 -3.17 -26.79 -2.61
CA ARG A 212 -2.57 -28.06 -3.05
C ARG A 212 -3.16 -28.53 -4.38
N LYS A 213 -4.48 -28.40 -4.55
CA LYS A 213 -5.17 -28.70 -5.81
C LYS A 213 -4.71 -27.83 -7.00
N VAL A 214 -4.15 -26.66 -6.72
CA VAL A 214 -3.61 -25.70 -7.71
C VAL A 214 -2.09 -25.83 -7.86
N THR A 215 -1.39 -26.28 -6.81
CA THR A 215 0.08 -26.33 -6.71
C THR A 215 0.69 -27.73 -6.83
N ASP A 216 -0.10 -28.78 -7.10
CA ASP A 216 0.40 -30.15 -7.36
C ASP A 216 1.35 -30.27 -8.57
N ILE A 217 1.72 -29.16 -9.20
CA ILE A 217 2.80 -29.13 -10.17
C ILE A 217 3.69 -27.93 -9.83
N VAL A 218 4.86 -28.26 -9.26
CA VAL A 218 6.11 -27.48 -9.27
C VAL A 218 6.39 -26.63 -8.02
N GLU A 219 7.07 -27.21 -7.02
CA GLU A 219 7.83 -26.42 -6.03
C GLU A 219 9.18 -25.92 -6.59
N ASP A 220 9.67 -26.44 -7.72
CA ASP A 220 11.08 -26.29 -8.16
C ASP A 220 11.33 -25.66 -9.56
N GLU A 221 10.30 -25.30 -10.32
CA GLU A 221 10.41 -24.76 -11.69
C GLU A 221 9.58 -23.50 -11.91
N LEU A 222 10.17 -22.56 -12.65
CA LEU A 222 9.46 -21.39 -13.13
C LEU A 222 8.41 -21.81 -14.16
N VAL A 223 7.23 -21.19 -14.11
CA VAL A 223 6.18 -21.44 -15.11
C VAL A 223 6.65 -20.91 -16.47
N GLU A 224 6.47 -21.69 -17.53
CA GLU A 224 7.06 -21.39 -18.85
C GLU A 224 6.24 -20.45 -19.74
N SER A 225 5.06 -20.03 -19.30
CA SER A 225 4.14 -19.21 -20.10
C SER A 225 3.27 -18.31 -19.23
N LYS A 226 2.95 -17.10 -19.72
CA LYS A 226 2.05 -16.14 -19.03
C LYS A 226 0.72 -16.79 -18.71
N GLU A 227 0.17 -17.58 -19.62
CA GLU A 227 -1.15 -18.21 -19.53
C GLU A 227 -1.21 -19.18 -18.33
N LYS A 228 -0.28 -20.14 -18.26
CA LYS A 228 -0.18 -21.07 -17.12
C LYS A 228 0.10 -20.35 -15.80
N PHE A 229 0.91 -19.28 -15.82
CA PHE A 229 1.15 -18.51 -14.59
C PHE A 229 -0.15 -17.88 -14.13
N CYS A 230 -0.88 -17.26 -15.05
CA CYS A 230 -2.13 -16.56 -14.80
C CYS A 230 -3.25 -17.48 -14.33
N GLU A 231 -3.42 -18.64 -14.95
CA GLU A 231 -4.37 -19.67 -14.50
C GLU A 231 -4.12 -20.05 -13.03
N ARG A 232 -2.86 -20.37 -12.69
CA ARG A 232 -2.47 -20.71 -11.31
C ARG A 232 -2.64 -19.55 -10.34
N TYR A 233 -2.22 -18.36 -10.75
CA TYR A 233 -2.31 -17.15 -9.94
C TYR A 233 -3.76 -16.81 -9.64
N ILE A 234 -4.65 -16.81 -10.64
CA ILE A 234 -6.08 -16.53 -10.46
C ILE A 234 -6.71 -17.55 -9.51
N HIS A 235 -6.51 -18.86 -9.74
CA HIS A 235 -7.07 -19.89 -8.87
C HIS A 235 -6.58 -19.80 -7.41
N LEU A 236 -5.31 -19.48 -7.22
CA LEU A 236 -4.76 -19.28 -5.87
C LEU A 236 -5.44 -18.12 -5.13
N ASN A 237 -5.74 -17.03 -5.84
CA ASN A 237 -6.45 -15.90 -5.26
C ASN A 237 -7.96 -16.18 -5.09
N GLU A 238 -8.56 -17.04 -5.91
CA GLU A 238 -9.92 -17.55 -5.70
C GLU A 238 -10.01 -18.36 -4.39
N CYS A 239 -9.01 -19.18 -4.08
CA CYS A 239 -8.90 -19.86 -2.78
C CYS A 239 -8.89 -18.87 -1.61
N PHE A 240 -8.15 -17.76 -1.74
CA PHE A 240 -8.14 -16.71 -0.72
C PHE A 240 -9.53 -16.05 -0.57
N ILE A 241 -10.18 -15.69 -1.67
CA ILE A 241 -11.53 -15.11 -1.62
C ILE A 241 -12.56 -16.08 -1.03
N ALA A 242 -12.45 -17.38 -1.32
CA ALA A 242 -13.31 -18.39 -0.70
C ALA A 242 -13.15 -18.42 0.83
N GLN A 243 -11.91 -18.26 1.33
CA GLN A 243 -11.65 -18.17 2.77
C GLN A 243 -12.19 -16.87 3.37
N VAL A 244 -12.05 -15.74 2.68
CA VAL A 244 -12.67 -14.47 3.09
C VAL A 244 -14.19 -14.61 3.24
N LYS A 245 -14.86 -15.19 2.24
CA LYS A 245 -16.32 -15.46 2.27
C LYS A 245 -16.74 -16.34 3.43
N LYS A 246 -15.95 -17.37 3.74
CA LYS A 246 -16.26 -18.34 4.79
C LYS A 246 -16.05 -17.76 6.19
N GLN A 247 -14.97 -17.02 6.39
CA GLN A 247 -14.52 -16.61 7.72
C GLN A 247 -15.04 -15.23 8.14
N CYS A 248 -15.26 -14.33 7.18
CA CYS A 248 -15.71 -12.97 7.44
C CYS A 248 -17.24 -12.86 7.45
N ALA A 249 -17.77 -11.93 8.25
CA ALA A 249 -19.20 -11.66 8.22
C ALA A 249 -19.56 -11.00 6.88
N PRO A 250 -20.62 -11.45 6.18
CA PRO A 250 -20.99 -10.88 4.90
C PRO A 250 -21.44 -9.42 5.06
N SER A 251 -20.93 -8.55 4.21
CA SER A 251 -21.31 -7.13 4.10
C SER A 251 -21.28 -6.69 2.63
N ALA A 252 -21.93 -5.56 2.32
CA ALA A 252 -21.89 -4.99 0.98
C ALA A 252 -20.45 -4.56 0.62
N GLU A 253 -19.72 -4.07 1.62
CA GLU A 253 -18.32 -3.69 1.56
C GLU A 253 -17.44 -4.91 1.29
N LEU A 254 -17.65 -6.03 1.98
CA LEU A 254 -16.90 -7.25 1.70
C LEU A 254 -17.14 -7.76 0.27
N THR A 255 -18.39 -7.70 -0.20
CA THR A 255 -18.74 -8.06 -1.58
C THR A 255 -18.01 -7.17 -2.60
N LYS A 256 -17.92 -5.86 -2.31
CA LYS A 256 -17.13 -4.92 -3.13
C LYS A 256 -15.64 -5.30 -3.13
N PHE A 257 -15.07 -5.56 -1.95
CA PHE A 257 -13.67 -5.97 -1.83
C PHE A 257 -13.35 -7.23 -2.64
N GLU A 258 -14.19 -8.25 -2.58
CA GLU A 258 -13.98 -9.49 -3.33
C GLU A 258 -13.90 -9.23 -4.83
N LYS A 259 -14.80 -8.38 -5.34
CA LYS A 259 -14.84 -8.00 -6.75
C LYS A 259 -13.61 -7.18 -7.13
N ASP A 260 -13.30 -6.14 -6.36
CA ASP A 260 -12.20 -5.21 -6.64
C ASP A 260 -10.84 -5.93 -6.54
N TYR A 261 -10.69 -6.84 -5.57
CA TYR A 261 -9.53 -7.71 -5.43
C TYR A 261 -9.37 -8.67 -6.63
N MET A 262 -10.44 -9.38 -7.02
CA MET A 262 -10.34 -10.31 -8.15
C MET A 262 -10.10 -9.58 -9.48
N ASN A 263 -10.61 -8.36 -9.65
CA ASN A 263 -10.27 -7.52 -10.80
C ASN A 263 -8.78 -7.16 -10.78
N ALA A 264 -8.23 -6.80 -9.63
CA ALA A 264 -6.81 -6.49 -9.49
C ALA A 264 -5.92 -7.72 -9.77
N VAL A 265 -6.35 -8.91 -9.36
CA VAL A 265 -5.67 -10.18 -9.62
C VAL A 265 -5.70 -10.54 -11.12
N LYS A 266 -6.83 -10.32 -11.79
CA LYS A 266 -7.01 -10.70 -13.21
C LYS A 266 -6.34 -9.72 -14.17
N LYS A 267 -6.30 -8.43 -13.84
CA LYS A 267 -5.81 -7.36 -14.72
C LYS A 267 -4.41 -7.60 -15.33
N PRO A 268 -3.38 -8.08 -14.61
CA PRO A 268 -2.06 -8.37 -15.21
C PRO A 268 -2.08 -9.54 -16.21
N CYS A 269 -3.13 -10.35 -16.18
CA CYS A 269 -3.29 -11.54 -17.00
C CYS A 269 -4.08 -11.32 -18.28
N GLU A 270 -4.79 -10.19 -18.37
CA GLU A 270 -5.39 -9.66 -19.60
C GLU A 270 -4.30 -9.03 -20.50
#